data_AF-A0A2E3W4U7-F1
#
_entry.id   AF-A0A2E3W4U7-F1
#
_cell.length_a   1.000
_cell.length_b   1.000
_cell.length_c   1.000
_cell.angle_alpha   90.00
_cell.angle_beta   90.00
_cell.angle_gamma   90.00
#
_symmetry.space_group_name_H-M   'P 1'
#
loop_
_entity.id
_entity.type
_entity.pdbx_description
1 polymer ?
#
loop_
_entity_poly.entity_id
_entity_poly.type
_entity_poly.pdbx_seq_one_letter_code
_entity_poly.pdbx_strand_id
1 'polypeptide(L)'
;MRLFLISILCTHSLLANITEKQIQVLKNKSQITYEDLAHENPGCPENSICSKEMGEKMKKWSSFMESTDHSNAKSIETFRAKHGLPVSFLVEKQGILGIDPILYNSRCRHHNPKDKNKVVYVGTQFFRNNPKSEYVNFDKAWVDKEEYELPFEDVPLMIKDKKLVITRVYENKFFHLGIAKTGEWKVMNLSKKEINKAMQTLESTNCKEQQAPGRFHLKTFCKSIWDADLKKSRVVRLSWACH
;
A
#
# COMPACT_ATOMS: atom_id res chain seq x y z
N MET A 1 -29.74 5.17 51.16
CA MET A 1 -29.29 4.09 50.24
C MET A 1 -29.37 4.65 48.82
N ARG A 2 -28.26 5.13 48.25
CA ARG A 2 -28.23 5.79 46.92
C ARG A 2 -28.07 4.71 45.85
N LEU A 3 -29.09 4.52 45.00
CA LEU A 3 -29.00 3.71 43.78
C LEU A 3 -28.13 4.47 42.76
N PHE A 4 -26.98 3.91 42.43
CA PHE A 4 -26.22 4.28 41.25
C PHE A 4 -26.83 3.56 40.03
N LEU A 5 -27.60 4.29 39.22
CA LEU A 5 -27.96 3.88 37.88
C LEU A 5 -26.74 4.08 36.98
N ILE A 6 -26.08 2.97 36.60
CA ILE A 6 -25.05 2.97 35.57
C ILE A 6 -25.79 3.01 34.22
N SER A 7 -25.92 4.22 33.68
CA SER A 7 -26.36 4.45 32.31
C SER A 7 -25.24 3.99 31.37
N ILE A 8 -25.36 2.76 30.85
CA ILE A 8 -24.52 2.31 29.74
C ILE A 8 -24.96 3.13 28.52
N LEU A 9 -24.17 4.16 28.22
CA LEU A 9 -24.23 4.88 26.95
C LEU A 9 -23.91 3.88 25.83
N CYS A 10 -24.94 3.44 25.11
CA CYS A 10 -24.80 2.77 23.82
C CYS A 10 -24.13 3.74 22.83
N THR A 11 -22.80 3.71 22.76
CA THR A 11 -22.03 4.36 21.70
C THR A 11 -22.40 3.71 20.35
N HIS A 12 -23.26 4.39 19.59
CA HIS A 12 -23.69 4.01 18.24
C HIS A 12 -22.59 4.23 17.20
N SER A 13 -21.42 3.60 17.35
CA SER A 13 -20.31 3.85 16.44
C SER A 13 -19.36 2.68 16.20
N LEU A 14 -19.84 1.44 16.26
CA LEU A 14 -19.14 0.27 15.70
C LEU A 14 -20.17 -0.76 15.20
N LEU A 15 -20.96 -0.41 14.17
CA LEU A 15 -21.63 -1.44 13.37
C LEU A 15 -20.55 -2.07 12.47
N ALA A 16 -19.76 -2.98 13.03
CA ALA A 16 -19.05 -3.95 12.21
C ALA A 16 -20.12 -4.65 11.36
N ASN A 17 -20.00 -4.57 10.03
CA ASN A 17 -20.91 -5.23 9.10
C ASN A 17 -20.64 -6.74 9.14
N ILE A 18 -21.17 -7.43 10.14
CA ILE A 18 -21.09 -8.89 10.24
C ILE A 18 -21.94 -9.49 9.13
N THR A 19 -21.33 -10.26 8.23
CA THR A 19 -22.04 -10.89 7.11
C THR A 19 -22.83 -12.12 7.58
N GLU A 20 -23.88 -12.52 6.86
CA GLU A 20 -24.61 -13.76 7.16
C GLU A 20 -23.67 -14.97 7.19
N LYS A 21 -22.69 -14.99 6.29
CA LYS A 21 -21.66 -16.03 6.24
C LYS A 21 -20.82 -16.04 7.52
N GLN A 22 -20.39 -14.88 8.01
CA GLN A 22 -19.66 -14.78 9.28
C GLN A 22 -20.53 -15.25 10.46
N ILE A 23 -21.82 -14.89 10.49
CA ILE A 23 -22.77 -15.37 11.52
C ILE A 23 -22.85 -16.90 11.52
N GLN A 24 -22.95 -17.54 10.35
CA GLN A 24 -23.02 -19.01 10.27
C GLN A 24 -21.74 -19.68 10.76
N VAL A 25 -20.58 -19.11 10.49
CA VAL A 25 -19.30 -19.61 11.02
C VAL A 25 -19.25 -19.46 12.54
N LEU A 26 -19.65 -18.30 13.07
CA LEU A 26 -19.65 -18.02 14.51
C LEU A 26 -20.56 -18.96 15.31
N LYS A 27 -21.71 -19.33 14.77
CA LYS A 27 -22.65 -20.28 15.40
C LYS A 27 -22.05 -21.67 15.65
N ASN A 28 -21.06 -22.07 14.86
CA ASN A 28 -20.43 -23.38 14.94
C ASN A 28 -19.19 -23.40 15.86
N LYS A 29 -18.84 -22.27 16.49
CA LYS A 29 -17.70 -22.17 17.40
C LYS A 29 -18.13 -22.28 18.86
N SER A 30 -17.41 -23.08 19.64
CA SER A 30 -17.59 -23.18 21.10
C SER A 30 -17.13 -21.93 21.85
N GLN A 31 -16.19 -21.18 21.28
CA GLN A 31 -15.68 -19.90 21.79
C GLN A 31 -15.46 -18.94 20.63
N ILE A 32 -15.97 -17.72 20.77
CA ILE A 32 -15.83 -16.63 19.79
C ILE A 32 -14.72 -15.70 20.29
N THR A 33 -13.71 -15.45 19.47
CA THR A 33 -12.64 -14.48 19.80
C THR A 33 -12.93 -13.10 19.20
N TYR A 34 -12.13 -12.10 19.56
CA TYR A 34 -12.24 -10.77 18.94
C TYR A 34 -11.97 -10.83 17.43
N GLU A 35 -10.98 -11.60 17.01
CA GLU A 35 -10.59 -11.77 15.61
C GLU A 35 -11.73 -12.37 14.78
N ASP A 36 -12.52 -13.26 15.37
CA ASP A 36 -13.70 -13.86 14.74
C ASP A 36 -14.83 -12.85 14.49
N LEU A 37 -14.90 -11.78 15.30
CA LEU A 37 -15.84 -10.69 15.14
C LEU A 37 -15.30 -9.61 14.21
N ALA A 38 -14.00 -9.31 14.31
CA ALA A 38 -13.34 -8.26 13.54
C ALA A 38 -13.17 -8.65 12.07
N HIS A 39 -13.04 -9.94 11.76
CA HIS A 39 -12.71 -10.42 10.41
C HIS A 39 -13.53 -11.65 10.01
N GLU A 40 -14.18 -11.59 8.85
CA GLU A 40 -14.79 -12.79 8.26
C GLU A 40 -13.73 -13.84 7.89
N ASN A 41 -12.57 -13.38 7.41
CA ASN A 41 -11.46 -14.22 7.00
C ASN A 41 -10.21 -13.89 7.84
N PRO A 42 -9.66 -14.84 8.62
CA PRO A 42 -8.48 -14.60 9.45
C PRO A 42 -7.28 -14.07 8.64
N GLY A 43 -6.59 -13.06 9.19
CA GLY A 43 -5.43 -12.42 8.55
C GLY A 43 -5.79 -11.27 7.59
N CYS A 44 -7.06 -11.10 7.24
CA CYS A 44 -7.50 -9.92 6.49
C CYS A 44 -7.44 -8.68 7.38
N PRO A 45 -6.95 -7.53 6.88
CA PRO A 45 -6.94 -6.29 7.65
C PRO A 45 -8.35 -5.80 8.01
N GLU A 46 -8.47 -5.03 9.09
CA GLU A 46 -9.74 -4.42 9.49
C GLU A 46 -10.28 -3.50 8.39
N ASN A 47 -11.61 -3.40 8.30
CA ASN A 47 -12.31 -2.54 7.34
C ASN A 47 -11.94 -2.81 5.87
N SER A 48 -11.56 -4.06 5.55
CA SER A 48 -11.24 -4.49 4.19
C SER A 48 -12.23 -5.54 3.66
N ILE A 49 -12.38 -5.58 2.34
CA ILE A 49 -13.01 -6.73 1.65
C ILE A 49 -11.86 -7.61 1.17
N CYS A 50 -11.81 -8.84 1.67
CA CYS A 50 -10.64 -9.69 1.51
C CYS A 50 -11.06 -11.16 1.43
N SER A 51 -10.48 -11.89 0.47
CA SER A 51 -10.70 -13.33 0.31
C SER A 51 -9.94 -14.13 1.37
N LYS A 52 -10.30 -15.40 1.53
CA LYS A 52 -9.57 -16.32 2.42
C LYS A 52 -8.11 -16.48 1.98
N GLU A 53 -7.85 -16.62 0.68
CA GLU A 53 -6.49 -16.74 0.13
C GLU A 53 -5.64 -15.51 0.45
N MET A 54 -6.21 -14.32 0.29
CA MET A 54 -5.51 -13.08 0.62
C MET A 54 -5.28 -12.89 2.10
N GLY A 55 -6.22 -13.31 2.96
CA GLY A 55 -6.02 -13.37 4.40
C GLY A 55 -4.86 -14.28 4.80
N GLU A 56 -4.73 -15.46 4.18
CA GLU A 56 -3.61 -16.37 4.41
C GLU A 56 -2.27 -15.79 3.95
N LYS A 57 -2.22 -15.14 2.78
CA LYS A 57 -1.01 -14.43 2.30
C LYS A 57 -0.61 -13.29 3.23
N MET A 58 -1.58 -12.49 3.67
CA MET A 58 -1.33 -11.39 4.60
C MET A 58 -0.83 -11.91 5.94
N LYS A 59 -1.47 -12.92 6.52
CA LYS A 59 -1.00 -13.56 7.76
C LYS A 59 0.44 -14.07 7.63
N LYS A 60 0.77 -14.70 6.51
CA LYS A 60 2.14 -15.18 6.25
C LYS A 60 3.15 -14.03 6.19
N TRP A 61 2.77 -12.91 5.56
CA TRP A 61 3.60 -11.72 5.55
C TRP A 61 3.75 -11.09 6.93
N SER A 62 2.67 -10.97 7.71
CA SER A 62 2.70 -10.47 9.09
C SER A 62 3.65 -11.31 9.94
N SER A 63 3.48 -12.64 9.96
CA SER A 63 4.36 -13.54 10.72
C SER A 63 5.82 -13.46 10.27
N PHE A 64 6.07 -13.33 8.96
CA PHE A 64 7.41 -13.13 8.44
C PHE A 64 8.01 -11.80 8.96
N MET A 65 7.25 -10.71 8.88
CA MET A 65 7.69 -9.40 9.30
C MET A 65 7.81 -9.27 10.81
N GLU A 66 7.02 -9.98 11.62
CA GLU A 66 7.11 -9.95 13.09
C GLU A 66 8.38 -10.63 13.60
N SER A 67 8.83 -11.70 12.94
CA SER A 67 10.06 -12.40 13.33
C SER A 67 11.29 -11.46 13.38
N THR A 68 12.11 -11.61 14.42
CA THR A 68 13.32 -10.79 14.61
C THR A 68 14.37 -11.06 13.54
N ASP A 69 14.47 -12.31 13.09
CA ASP A 69 15.55 -12.82 12.25
C ASP A 69 15.40 -12.43 10.76
N HIS A 70 14.21 -11.96 10.36
CA HIS A 70 13.88 -11.72 8.95
C HIS A 70 13.72 -10.26 8.56
N SER A 71 14.08 -9.34 9.45
CA SER A 71 13.98 -7.89 9.20
C SER A 71 15.10 -7.31 8.32
N ASN A 72 16.09 -8.11 7.91
CA ASN A 72 17.16 -7.66 7.02
C ASN A 72 16.75 -7.71 5.53
N ALA A 73 17.32 -6.80 4.73
CA ALA A 73 17.00 -6.66 3.31
C ALA A 73 17.11 -7.95 2.50
N LYS A 74 18.07 -8.84 2.80
CA LYS A 74 18.27 -10.12 2.09
C LYS A 74 17.11 -11.09 2.34
N SER A 75 16.61 -11.15 3.57
CA SER A 75 15.49 -12.02 3.94
C SER A 75 14.20 -11.52 3.29
N ILE A 76 13.95 -10.21 3.34
CA ILE A 76 12.78 -9.58 2.70
C ILE A 76 12.84 -9.76 1.18
N GLU A 77 14.02 -9.63 0.56
CA GLU A 77 14.20 -9.91 -0.88
C GLU A 77 13.87 -11.36 -1.23
N THR A 78 14.30 -12.31 -0.41
CA THR A 78 14.01 -13.74 -0.59
C THR A 78 12.51 -13.99 -0.49
N PHE A 79 11.83 -13.36 0.48
CA PHE A 79 10.38 -13.42 0.60
C PHE A 79 9.69 -12.83 -0.63
N ARG A 80 10.06 -11.62 -1.06
CA ARG A 80 9.52 -10.96 -2.27
C ARG A 80 9.66 -11.86 -3.49
N ALA A 81 10.84 -12.41 -3.75
CA ALA A 81 11.08 -13.23 -4.93
C ALA A 81 10.17 -14.48 -4.96
N LYS A 82 9.89 -15.07 -3.79
CA LYS A 82 9.06 -16.29 -3.67
C LYS A 82 7.55 -15.98 -3.61
N HIS A 83 7.16 -14.96 -2.86
CA HIS A 83 5.77 -14.72 -2.45
C HIS A 83 5.20 -13.37 -2.92
N GLY A 84 6.05 -12.47 -3.39
CA GLY A 84 5.69 -11.07 -3.64
C GLY A 84 5.70 -10.24 -2.36
N LEU A 85 5.46 -8.94 -2.51
CA LEU A 85 5.25 -8.00 -1.41
C LEU A 85 3.84 -7.42 -1.50
N PRO A 86 3.18 -7.14 -0.36
CA PRO A 86 1.92 -6.43 -0.37
C PRO A 86 2.15 -4.98 -0.82
N VAL A 87 1.57 -4.63 -1.96
CA VAL A 87 1.64 -3.29 -2.53
C VAL A 87 0.26 -2.76 -2.84
N SER A 88 0.08 -1.46 -2.65
CA SER A 88 -1.19 -0.78 -2.88
C SER A 88 -1.28 -0.23 -4.30
N PHE A 89 -2.47 -0.19 -4.86
CA PHE A 89 -2.79 0.35 -6.19
C PHE A 89 -4.25 0.78 -6.26
N LEU A 90 -4.61 1.55 -7.29
CA LEU A 90 -6.00 1.90 -7.58
C LEU A 90 -6.62 0.90 -8.55
N VAL A 91 -7.87 0.54 -8.31
CA VAL A 91 -8.58 -0.47 -9.12
C VAL A 91 -10.06 -0.15 -9.26
N GLU A 92 -10.59 -0.32 -10.47
CA GLU A 92 -12.03 -0.26 -10.75
C GLU A 92 -12.68 -1.63 -10.54
N LYS A 93 -14.01 -1.65 -10.42
CA LYS A 93 -14.78 -2.86 -10.12
C LYS A 93 -14.47 -4.04 -11.07
N GLN A 94 -14.23 -3.79 -12.36
CA GLN A 94 -13.92 -4.86 -13.32
C GLN A 94 -12.60 -5.58 -13.00
N GLY A 95 -11.62 -4.85 -12.45
CA GLY A 95 -10.30 -5.40 -12.12
C GLY A 95 -10.29 -6.33 -10.91
N ILE A 96 -11.29 -6.23 -10.03
CA ILE A 96 -11.37 -6.99 -8.77
C ILE A 96 -11.35 -8.50 -9.02
N LEU A 97 -12.15 -8.98 -9.97
CA LEU A 97 -12.31 -10.41 -10.24
C LEU A 97 -11.05 -11.04 -10.84
N GLY A 98 -10.25 -10.26 -11.58
CA GLY A 98 -9.07 -10.78 -12.28
C GLY A 98 -7.82 -10.91 -11.41
N ILE A 99 -7.75 -10.18 -10.29
CA ILE A 99 -6.53 -10.10 -9.47
C ILE A 99 -6.74 -10.37 -7.97
N ASP A 100 -7.98 -10.59 -7.52
CA ASP A 100 -8.37 -10.86 -6.12
C ASP A 100 -7.61 -10.03 -5.06
N PRO A 101 -7.69 -8.69 -5.08
CA PRO A 101 -6.97 -7.86 -4.11
C PRO A 101 -7.73 -7.76 -2.78
N ILE A 102 -7.00 -7.39 -1.72
CA ILE A 102 -7.62 -6.83 -0.51
C ILE A 102 -8.10 -5.42 -0.86
N LEU A 103 -9.38 -5.13 -0.67
CA LEU A 103 -9.97 -3.85 -1.07
C LEU A 103 -10.30 -2.98 0.12
N TYR A 104 -10.03 -1.69 -0.04
CA TYR A 104 -10.47 -0.62 0.84
C TYR A 104 -11.25 0.42 0.03
N ASN A 105 -12.25 1.02 0.67
CA ASN A 105 -12.89 2.20 0.10
C ASN A 105 -11.87 3.34 0.05
N SER A 106 -11.71 3.96 -1.11
CA SER A 106 -10.90 5.18 -1.19
C SER A 106 -11.55 6.29 -0.39
N ARG A 107 -10.77 7.07 0.36
CA ARG A 107 -11.29 8.26 1.06
C ARG A 107 -11.51 9.45 0.12
N CYS A 108 -11.02 9.37 -1.12
CA CYS A 108 -11.13 10.45 -2.06
C CYS A 108 -12.54 10.57 -2.66
N ARG A 109 -13.13 11.77 -2.62
CA ARG A 109 -14.41 12.05 -3.29
C ARG A 109 -14.35 11.80 -4.81
N HIS A 110 -13.21 12.07 -5.45
CA HIS A 110 -13.01 11.79 -6.89
C HIS A 110 -13.14 10.29 -7.22
N HIS A 111 -12.78 9.41 -6.30
CA HIS A 111 -12.87 7.96 -6.44
C HIS A 111 -14.23 7.37 -6.07
N ASN A 112 -15.13 8.18 -5.50
CA ASN A 112 -16.47 7.78 -5.07
C ASN A 112 -17.54 8.60 -5.80
N PRO A 113 -17.62 8.54 -7.14
CA PRO A 113 -18.69 9.20 -7.88
C PRO A 113 -20.05 8.57 -7.55
N LYS A 114 -21.13 9.31 -7.85
CA LYS A 114 -22.50 8.80 -7.65
C LYS A 114 -22.79 7.53 -8.48
N ASP A 115 -22.16 7.43 -9.66
CA ASP A 115 -22.22 6.23 -10.49
C ASP A 115 -21.37 5.12 -9.86
N LYS A 116 -22.05 4.13 -9.27
CA LYS A 116 -21.41 3.01 -8.57
C LYS A 116 -20.53 2.14 -9.47
N ASN A 117 -20.69 2.22 -10.80
CA ASN A 117 -19.85 1.46 -11.73
C ASN A 117 -18.49 2.13 -11.99
N LYS A 118 -18.29 3.36 -11.52
CA LYS A 118 -17.05 4.15 -11.65
C LYS A 118 -16.31 4.34 -10.33
N VAL A 119 -16.70 3.58 -9.30
CA VAL A 119 -16.02 3.62 -8.01
C VAL A 119 -14.63 3.02 -8.15
N VAL A 120 -13.64 3.73 -7.61
CA VAL A 120 -12.25 3.31 -7.55
C VAL A 120 -11.91 2.92 -6.12
N TYR A 121 -11.35 1.74 -5.97
CA TYR A 121 -10.92 1.19 -4.68
C TYR A 121 -9.41 1.31 -4.55
N VAL A 122 -8.93 1.30 -3.29
CA VAL A 122 -7.53 1.01 -3.01
C VAL A 122 -7.43 -0.50 -2.84
N GLY A 123 -6.69 -1.14 -3.74
CA GLY A 123 -6.39 -2.56 -3.70
C GLY A 123 -5.00 -2.82 -3.12
N THR A 124 -4.85 -3.89 -2.36
CA THR A 124 -3.54 -4.44 -1.96
C THR A 124 -3.41 -5.86 -2.49
N GLN A 125 -2.31 -6.14 -3.20
CA GLN A 125 -1.98 -7.48 -3.71
C GLN A 125 -0.48 -7.77 -3.55
N PHE A 126 -0.14 -9.05 -3.48
CA PHE A 126 1.20 -9.57 -3.44
C PHE A 126 1.78 -9.67 -4.85
N PHE A 127 2.65 -8.72 -5.19
CA PHE A 127 3.35 -8.73 -6.47
C PHE A 127 4.85 -8.90 -6.28
N ARG A 128 5.48 -9.67 -7.18
CA ARG A 128 6.94 -9.84 -7.21
C ARG A 128 7.60 -8.64 -7.88
N ASN A 129 7.03 -8.21 -9.00
CA ASN A 129 7.39 -7.03 -9.78
C ASN A 129 6.09 -6.34 -10.19
N ASN A 130 6.19 -5.22 -10.91
CA ASN A 130 5.01 -4.63 -11.52
C ASN A 130 4.29 -5.65 -12.45
N PRO A 131 2.97 -5.89 -12.25
CA PRO A 131 2.24 -6.92 -12.98
C PRO A 131 1.91 -6.53 -14.43
N LYS A 132 2.10 -5.25 -14.82
CA LYS A 132 1.79 -4.71 -16.15
C LYS A 132 0.35 -5.03 -16.60
N SER A 133 -0.57 -4.98 -15.64
CA SER A 133 -2.00 -5.24 -15.84
C SER A 133 -2.75 -3.93 -16.01
N GLU A 134 -3.68 -3.86 -16.96
CA GLU A 134 -4.57 -2.71 -17.16
C GLU A 134 -5.50 -2.45 -15.95
N TYR A 135 -5.69 -3.45 -15.10
CA TYR A 135 -6.52 -3.35 -13.90
C TYR A 135 -5.76 -2.75 -12.70
N VAL A 136 -4.43 -2.72 -12.74
CA VAL A 136 -3.58 -2.28 -11.65
C VAL A 136 -3.05 -0.88 -11.97
N ASN A 137 -3.61 0.13 -11.29
CA ASN A 137 -3.23 1.51 -11.52
C ASN A 137 -2.32 2.00 -10.40
N PHE A 138 -1.03 1.99 -10.69
CA PHE A 138 0.02 2.54 -9.84
C PHE A 138 0.14 4.06 -9.99
N ASP A 139 0.79 4.68 -9.00
CA ASP A 139 1.21 6.07 -9.12
C ASP A 139 2.33 6.17 -10.16
N LYS A 140 2.33 7.24 -10.93
CA LYS A 140 3.36 7.53 -11.92
C LYS A 140 4.39 8.47 -11.33
N ALA A 141 5.65 8.18 -11.61
CA ALA A 141 6.76 9.06 -11.32
C ALA A 141 7.58 9.31 -12.57
N TRP A 142 8.07 10.54 -12.75
CA TRP A 142 8.89 10.91 -13.89
C TRP A 142 10.21 11.52 -13.42
N VAL A 143 11.31 10.99 -13.95
CA VAL A 143 12.64 11.55 -13.80
C VAL A 143 13.12 11.95 -15.20
N ASP A 144 13.20 13.25 -15.44
CA ASP A 144 13.31 13.81 -16.79
C ASP A 144 12.18 13.26 -17.71
N LYS A 145 12.52 12.44 -18.71
CA LYS A 145 11.58 11.83 -19.66
C LYS A 145 11.24 10.37 -19.36
N GLU A 146 11.85 9.77 -18.35
CA GLU A 146 11.66 8.36 -18.00
C GLU A 146 10.50 8.22 -17.01
N GLU A 147 9.53 7.37 -17.34
CA GLU A 147 8.37 7.06 -16.51
C GLU A 147 8.61 5.80 -15.65
N TYR A 148 8.14 5.85 -14.42
CA TYR A 148 8.16 4.78 -13.43
C TYR A 148 6.76 4.60 -12.87
N GLU A 149 6.44 3.38 -12.45
CA GLU A 149 5.19 3.03 -11.79
C GLU A 149 5.49 2.60 -10.35
N LEU A 150 5.00 3.37 -9.39
CA LEU A 150 5.20 3.21 -7.95
C LEU A 150 3.92 2.69 -7.30
N PRO A 151 4.01 1.88 -6.23
CA PRO A 151 2.83 1.57 -5.42
C PRO A 151 2.11 2.86 -5.00
N PHE A 152 0.79 2.78 -4.92
CA PHE A 152 -0.07 3.91 -4.58
C PHE A 152 0.36 4.57 -3.26
N GLU A 153 0.49 5.89 -3.30
CA GLU A 153 0.93 6.79 -2.22
C GLU A 153 2.40 6.67 -1.79
N ASP A 154 3.22 5.88 -2.49
CA ASP A 154 4.66 5.86 -2.23
C ASP A 154 5.38 7.04 -2.89
N VAL A 155 6.28 7.66 -2.13
CA VAL A 155 7.15 8.75 -2.58
C VAL A 155 8.61 8.26 -2.61
N PRO A 156 9.33 8.44 -3.72
CA PRO A 156 10.73 8.04 -3.81
C PRO A 156 11.61 8.89 -2.89
N LEU A 157 12.53 8.22 -2.21
CA LEU A 157 13.54 8.79 -1.34
C LEU A 157 14.81 9.20 -2.12
N MET A 158 15.23 8.37 -3.08
CA MET A 158 16.46 8.59 -3.87
C MET A 158 16.41 7.83 -5.21
N ILE A 159 17.37 8.13 -6.08
CA ILE A 159 17.71 7.29 -7.25
C ILE A 159 19.02 6.55 -6.93
N LYS A 160 19.05 5.24 -7.13
CA LYS A 160 20.25 4.41 -6.99
C LYS A 160 20.18 3.19 -7.90
N ASP A 161 21.29 2.82 -8.52
CA ASP A 161 21.40 1.70 -9.46
C ASP A 161 20.32 1.76 -10.57
N LYS A 162 20.07 2.99 -11.07
CA LYS A 162 19.01 3.32 -12.05
C LYS A 162 17.59 2.96 -11.61
N LYS A 163 17.33 2.91 -10.29
CA LYS A 163 16.01 2.63 -9.70
C LYS A 163 15.56 3.81 -8.84
N LEU A 164 14.25 4.07 -8.86
CA LEU A 164 13.63 4.88 -7.81
C LEU A 164 13.51 4.03 -6.56
N VAL A 165 14.06 4.53 -5.45
CA VAL A 165 14.06 3.84 -4.17
C VAL A 165 13.01 4.46 -3.27
N ILE A 166 12.06 3.65 -2.81
CA ILE A 166 11.00 4.05 -1.89
C ILE A 166 11.23 3.40 -0.51
N THR A 167 10.72 4.03 0.55
CA THR A 167 10.71 3.46 1.90
C THR A 167 9.34 2.84 2.17
N ARG A 168 9.31 1.55 2.50
CA ARG A 168 8.10 0.84 2.91
C ARG A 168 8.13 0.62 4.41
N VAL A 169 7.01 0.87 5.09
CA VAL A 169 6.86 0.68 6.53
C VAL A 169 5.79 -0.38 6.79
N TYR A 170 6.06 -1.31 7.69
CA TYR A 170 5.14 -2.35 8.14
C TYR A 170 5.44 -2.69 9.60
N GLU A 171 4.46 -2.55 10.50
CA GLU A 171 4.60 -2.86 11.94
C GLU A 171 5.91 -2.31 12.56
N ASN A 172 6.17 -1.01 12.37
CA ASN A 172 7.38 -0.30 12.84
C ASN A 172 8.72 -0.79 12.26
N LYS A 173 8.70 -1.73 11.32
CA LYS A 173 9.87 -2.13 10.52
C LYS A 173 9.81 -1.42 9.19
N PHE A 174 10.97 -0.98 8.69
CA PHE A 174 11.06 -0.37 7.38
C PHE A 174 12.10 -1.06 6.52
N PHE A 175 11.86 -1.06 5.22
CA PHE A 175 12.80 -1.55 4.21
C PHE A 175 12.73 -0.67 2.97
N HIS A 176 13.67 -0.86 2.06
CA HIS A 176 13.79 -0.02 0.87
C HIS A 176 13.57 -0.86 -0.38
N LEU A 177 12.61 -0.45 -1.21
CA LEU A 177 12.29 -1.12 -2.46
C LEU A 177 12.81 -0.25 -3.62
N GLY A 178 13.73 -0.80 -4.41
CA GLY A 178 14.16 -0.20 -5.66
C GLY A 178 13.24 -0.63 -6.80
N ILE A 179 12.74 0.33 -7.57
CA ILE A 179 11.84 0.15 -8.70
C ILE A 179 12.53 0.65 -9.96
N ALA A 180 12.82 -0.26 -10.88
CA ALA A 180 13.36 0.08 -12.20
C ALA A 180 12.27 0.61 -13.12
N LYS A 181 12.65 1.36 -14.16
CA LYS A 181 11.72 1.83 -15.21
C LYS A 181 10.98 0.70 -15.93
N THR A 182 11.59 -0.48 -16.00
CA THR A 182 11.00 -1.68 -16.58
C THR A 182 9.86 -2.26 -15.73
N GLY A 183 9.73 -1.82 -14.47
CA GLY A 183 8.82 -2.40 -13.49
C GLY A 183 9.44 -3.53 -12.65
N GLU A 184 10.73 -3.83 -12.84
CA GLU A 184 11.45 -4.76 -11.97
C GLU A 184 11.62 -4.16 -10.57
N TRP A 185 11.34 -4.97 -9.54
CA TRP A 185 11.50 -4.57 -8.15
C TRP A 185 12.59 -5.37 -7.46
N LYS A 186 13.30 -4.71 -6.54
CA LYS A 186 14.34 -5.34 -5.73
C LYS A 186 14.43 -4.67 -4.36
N VAL A 187 14.44 -5.45 -3.30
CA VAL A 187 14.72 -4.91 -1.96
C VAL A 187 16.20 -4.56 -1.89
N MET A 188 16.50 -3.33 -1.47
CA MET A 188 17.84 -2.78 -1.45
C MET A 188 18.38 -2.72 -0.03
N ASN A 189 19.65 -3.09 0.13
CA ASN A 189 20.40 -2.83 1.35
C ASN A 189 21.12 -1.50 1.21
N LEU A 190 20.67 -0.48 1.95
CA LEU A 190 21.25 0.87 1.90
C LEU A 190 21.98 1.16 3.20
N SER A 191 23.13 1.82 3.11
CA SER A 191 23.84 2.27 4.28
C SER A 191 23.14 3.46 4.95
N LYS A 192 23.33 3.60 6.27
CA LYS A 192 22.82 4.76 7.02
C LYS A 192 23.27 6.10 6.42
N LYS A 193 24.49 6.16 5.86
CA LYS A 193 25.03 7.35 5.20
C LYS A 193 24.21 7.74 3.97
N GLU A 194 23.83 6.77 3.15
CA GLU A 194 23.02 7.01 1.95
C GLU A 194 21.61 7.48 2.31
N ILE A 195 20.98 6.81 3.29
CA ILE A 195 19.65 7.20 3.77
C ILE A 195 19.68 8.63 4.33
N ASN A 196 20.64 8.94 5.19
CA ASN A 196 20.78 10.30 5.76
C ASN A 196 20.95 11.36 4.66
N LYS A 197 21.79 11.08 3.65
CA LYS A 197 21.99 12.00 2.54
C LYS A 197 20.73 12.23 1.71
N ALA A 198 19.98 11.16 1.46
CA ALA A 198 18.71 11.23 0.75
C ALA A 198 17.67 12.05 1.53
N MET A 199 17.51 11.79 2.84
CA MET A 199 16.60 12.54 3.71
C MET A 199 16.94 14.03 3.78
N GLN A 200 18.23 14.40 3.81
CA GLN A 200 18.67 15.80 3.79
C GLN A 200 18.39 16.52 2.47
N THR A 201 18.23 15.77 1.37
CA THR A 201 17.99 16.33 0.03
C THR A 201 16.49 16.36 -0.30
N LEU A 202 15.67 15.59 0.42
CA LEU A 202 14.26 15.42 0.13
C LEU A 202 13.47 16.70 0.46
N GLU A 203 13.07 17.43 -0.57
CA GLU A 203 12.30 18.67 -0.43
C GLU A 203 11.22 18.80 -1.52
N SER A 204 10.12 19.47 -1.21
CA SER A 204 9.12 19.85 -2.22
C SER A 204 9.69 20.94 -3.13
N THR A 205 9.41 20.86 -4.43
CA THR A 205 9.89 21.84 -5.41
C THR A 205 8.86 22.06 -6.53
N ASN A 206 9.11 23.05 -7.38
CA ASN A 206 8.24 23.38 -8.50
C ASN A 206 8.50 22.47 -9.71
N CYS A 207 7.43 22.06 -10.39
CA CYS A 207 7.53 21.33 -11.64
C CYS A 207 7.78 22.31 -12.80
N LYS A 208 8.86 22.12 -13.57
CA LYS A 208 9.11 22.92 -14.78
C LYS A 208 8.18 22.58 -15.93
N GLU A 209 7.65 21.35 -15.95
CA GLU A 209 6.84 20.81 -17.04
C GLU A 209 5.49 20.28 -16.54
N GLN A 210 4.43 20.53 -17.30
CA GLN A 210 3.11 19.96 -17.07
C GLN A 210 3.00 18.60 -17.76
N GLN A 211 2.71 17.55 -16.99
CA GLN A 211 2.27 16.26 -17.52
C GLN A 211 0.96 15.89 -16.85
N ALA A 212 0.06 15.28 -17.60
CA ALA A 212 -1.22 14.85 -17.07
C ALA A 212 -0.98 13.78 -15.97
N PRO A 213 -1.65 13.89 -14.82
CA PRO A 213 -1.37 13.05 -13.65
C PRO A 213 -1.82 11.59 -13.81
N GLY A 214 -2.70 11.29 -14.77
CA GLY A 214 -3.32 9.97 -14.94
C GLY A 214 -4.84 10.05 -14.74
N ARG A 215 -5.55 8.99 -15.13
CA ARG A 215 -7.03 8.95 -15.09
C ARG A 215 -7.60 9.05 -13.68
N PHE A 216 -6.93 8.47 -12.70
CA PHE A 216 -7.36 8.42 -11.30
C PHE A 216 -6.65 9.45 -10.42
N HIS A 217 -5.93 10.39 -11.04
CA HIS A 217 -5.10 11.34 -10.34
C HIS A 217 -5.55 12.78 -10.61
N LEU A 218 -5.56 13.61 -9.58
CA LEU A 218 -6.06 14.98 -9.69
C LEU A 218 -5.00 15.96 -10.19
N LYS A 219 -3.74 15.77 -9.79
CA LYS A 219 -2.63 16.67 -10.15
C LYS A 219 -1.29 15.97 -10.05
N THR A 220 -0.23 16.67 -10.44
CA THR A 220 1.15 16.26 -10.19
C THR A 220 1.82 17.20 -9.20
N PHE A 221 2.81 16.72 -8.47
CA PHE A 221 3.72 17.55 -7.66
C PHE A 221 5.17 17.11 -7.87
N CYS A 222 6.13 17.92 -7.44
CA CYS A 222 7.55 17.63 -7.62
C CYS A 222 8.30 17.59 -6.29
N LYS A 223 9.26 16.67 -6.22
CA LYS A 223 10.21 16.51 -5.13
C LYS A 223 11.63 16.58 -5.68
N SER A 224 12.51 17.31 -5.03
CA SER A 224 13.95 17.17 -5.23
C SER A 224 14.40 16.00 -4.37
N ILE A 225 15.09 15.03 -4.97
CA ILE A 225 15.62 13.84 -4.28
C ILE A 225 17.09 13.64 -4.64
N TRP A 226 17.82 12.90 -3.81
CA TRP A 226 19.22 12.57 -4.08
C TRP A 226 19.33 11.50 -5.17
N ASP A 227 20.12 11.77 -6.22
CA ASP A 227 20.57 10.76 -7.19
C ASP A 227 21.97 10.30 -6.76
N ALA A 228 22.03 9.08 -6.21
CA ALA A 228 23.26 8.49 -5.71
C ALA A 228 24.22 8.08 -6.83
N ASP A 229 23.69 7.76 -8.01
CA ASP A 229 24.48 7.37 -9.18
C ASP A 229 25.24 8.59 -9.73
N LEU A 230 24.58 9.74 -9.76
CA LEU A 230 25.15 11.00 -10.26
C LEU A 230 25.72 11.92 -9.17
N LYS A 231 25.54 11.56 -7.89
CA LYS A 231 25.93 12.36 -6.72
C LYS A 231 25.41 13.81 -6.76
N LYS A 232 24.15 14.00 -7.16
CA LYS A 232 23.48 15.31 -7.19
C LYS A 232 21.99 15.20 -6.91
N SER A 233 21.32 16.32 -6.64
CA SER A 233 19.86 16.32 -6.57
C SER A 233 19.23 16.24 -7.96
N ARG A 234 18.06 15.61 -8.04
CA ARG A 234 17.21 15.58 -9.23
C ARG A 234 15.76 15.78 -8.85
N VAL A 235 15.02 16.41 -9.75
CA VAL A 235 13.58 16.60 -9.58
C VAL A 235 12.85 15.37 -10.09
N VAL A 236 11.99 14.82 -9.26
CA VAL A 236 11.03 13.79 -9.62
C VAL A 236 9.64 14.37 -9.55
N ARG A 237 8.89 14.24 -10.65
CA ARG A 237 7.47 14.56 -10.69
C ARG A 237 6.67 13.32 -10.33
N LEU A 238 5.60 13.49 -9.56
CA LEU A 238 4.76 12.41 -9.05
C LEU A 238 3.30 12.72 -9.35
N SER A 239 2.54 11.72 -9.78
CA SER A 239 1.08 11.79 -9.81
C SER A 239 0.53 11.80 -8.39
N TRP A 240 -0.58 12.49 -8.18
CA TRP A 240 -1.25 12.55 -6.89
C TRP A 240 -2.74 12.37 -7.08
N ALA A 241 -3.28 11.33 -6.45
CA ALA A 241 -4.70 11.08 -6.44
C ALA A 241 -5.38 12.09 -5.53
N CYS A 242 -5.45 11.81 -4.23
CA CYS A 242 -6.05 12.72 -3.27
C CYS A 242 -5.55 12.39 -1.86
N HIS A 243 -5.21 13.43 -1.09
CA HIS A 243 -5.07 13.40 0.35
C HIS A 243 -5.82 14.60 0.93
#